data_AF-A0A095AJC3-F1
#
_entry.id   AF-A0A095AJC3-F1
#
_cell.length_a   1.000
_cell.length_b   1.000
_cell.length_c   1.000
_cell.angle_alpha   90.00
_cell.angle_beta   90.00
_cell.angle_gamma   90.00
#
_symmetry.space_group_name_H-M   'P 1'
#
loop_
_entity.id
_entity.type
_entity.pdbx_description
1 polymer ?
#
loop_
_entity_poly.entity_id
_entity_poly.type
_entity_poly.pdbx_seq_one_letter_code
_entity_poly.pdbx_strand_id
1 'polypeptide(L)' 'MRLPLDSYGVDLHVHLDGAIRPETLFEISNDQKSKVSFQNLEELKGKLMPRKPHSLKDFLKAFEIIIPLVAGKKLGLNNE' A
#
# COMPACT_ATOMS: atom_id res chain seq x y z
N MET A 1 -17.47 -6.08 9.17
CA MET A 1 -18.45 -5.70 10.21
C MET A 1 -18.29 -4.20 10.42
N ARG A 2 -19.27 -3.38 10.03
CA ARG A 2 -19.25 -1.94 10.38
C ARG A 2 -20.02 -1.80 11.68
N LEU A 3 -19.34 -1.32 12.71
CA LEU A 3 -19.98 -1.00 13.98
C LEU A 3 -20.76 0.32 13.84
N PRO A 4 -21.86 0.52 14.59
CA PRO A 4 -22.53 1.80 14.72
C PRO A 4 -21.54 2.92 15.09
N LEU A 5 -21.77 4.15 14.60
CA LEU A 5 -20.90 5.32 14.87
C LEU A 5 -20.72 5.59 16.39
N ASP A 6 -21.69 5.20 17.20
CA ASP A 6 -21.74 5.45 18.64
C ASP A 6 -21.19 4.28 19.46
N SER A 7 -20.51 3.34 18.81
CA SER A 7 -19.96 2.14 19.45
C SER A 7 -18.45 2.06 19.26
N TYR A 8 -17.78 1.60 20.31
CA TYR A 8 -16.32 1.42 20.31
C TYR A 8 -15.97 0.04 19.78
N GLY A 9 -14.98 -0.01 18.88
CA GLY A 9 -14.38 -1.24 18.38
C GLY A 9 -12.93 -1.36 18.80
N VAL A 10 -12.48 -2.58 19.09
CA VAL A 10 -11.07 -2.90 19.31
C VAL A 10 -10.58 -3.73 18.13
N ASP A 11 -9.54 -3.28 17.45
CA ASP A 11 -8.83 -4.05 16.42
C ASP A 11 -7.51 -4.56 17.00
N LEU A 12 -7.41 -5.88 17.16
CA LEU A 12 -6.22 -6.54 17.70
C LEU A 12 -5.25 -6.99 16.62
N HIS A 13 -5.67 -7.00 15.35
CA HIS A 13 -4.88 -7.54 14.25
C HIS A 13 -5.07 -6.71 12.99
N VAL A 14 -4.25 -5.66 12.88
CA VAL A 14 -4.09 -4.89 11.66
C VAL A 14 -2.63 -4.84 11.25
N HIS A 15 -2.37 -5.14 9.99
CA HIS A 15 -1.05 -4.99 9.38
C HIS A 15 -0.90 -3.55 8.90
N LEU A 16 0.04 -2.80 9.48
CA LEU A 16 0.24 -1.38 9.14
C LEU A 16 0.58 -1.19 7.65
N ASP A 17 1.43 -2.06 7.11
CA ASP A 17 1.80 -2.13 5.71
C ASP A 17 0.63 -2.55 4.79
N GLY A 18 -0.37 -3.25 5.32
CA GLY A 18 -1.63 -3.56 4.65
C GLY A 18 -2.72 -2.49 4.78
N ALA A 19 -2.51 -1.45 5.59
CA ALA A 19 -3.50 -0.42 5.93
C ALA A 19 -3.15 0.99 5.41
N ILE A 20 -2.21 1.08 4.48
CA ILE A 20 -1.76 2.35 3.91
C ILE A 20 -2.82 2.90 2.94
N ARG A 21 -3.06 4.21 2.99
CA ARG A 21 -3.95 4.90 2.06
C ARG A 21 -3.43 4.81 0.62
N PRO A 22 -4.24 4.38 -0.37
CA PRO A 22 -3.84 4.37 -1.77
C PRO A 22 -3.37 5.74 -2.28
N GLU A 23 -3.96 6.83 -1.79
CA GLU A 23 -3.59 8.21 -2.13
C GLU A 23 -2.13 8.51 -1.72
N THR A 24 -1.73 8.08 -0.52
CA THR A 24 -0.36 8.23 -0.02
C THR A 24 0.63 7.42 -0.86
N LEU A 25 0.26 6.19 -1.26
CA LEU A 25 1.09 5.38 -2.15
C LEU A 25 1.24 6.03 -3.53
N PHE A 26 0.17 6.62 -4.06
CA PHE A 26 0.18 7.33 -5.35
C PHE A 26 1.10 8.56 -5.31
N GLU A 27 1.00 9.38 -4.26
CA GLU A 27 1.88 10.52 -4.04
C GLU A 27 3.36 10.11 -3.96
N ILE A 28 3.68 9.06 -3.19
CA ILE A 28 5.06 8.53 -3.10
C ILE A 28 5.54 7.99 -4.44
N SER A 29 4.68 7.33 -5.20
CA SER A 29 5.03 6.78 -6.52
C SER A 29 5.32 7.85 -7.58
N ASN A 30 4.71 9.04 -7.43
CA ASN A 30 4.89 10.17 -8.34
C ASN A 30 6.05 11.10 -7.94
N ASP A 31 6.64 10.92 -6.75
CA ASP A 31 7.88 11.61 -6.40
C ASP A 31 9.04 11.10 -7.29
N GLN A 32 9.90 12.02 -7.74
CA GLN A 32 10.81 11.92 -8.91
C GLN A 32 11.89 10.82 -8.84
N LYS A 33 11.85 9.97 -7.80
CA LYS A 33 12.85 8.96 -7.47
C LYS A 33 12.32 7.52 -7.55
N SER A 34 11.03 7.33 -7.84
CA SER A 34 10.39 6.02 -8.03
C SER A 34 10.54 5.51 -9.47
N LYS A 35 10.86 4.22 -9.64
CA LYS A 35 10.82 3.53 -10.95
C LYS A 35 9.41 3.09 -11.35
N VAL A 36 8.46 3.18 -10.41
CA VAL A 36 7.08 2.74 -10.58
C VAL A 36 6.20 3.97 -10.51
N SER A 37 5.62 4.33 -11.66
CA SER A 37 4.64 5.40 -11.77
C SER A 37 3.33 4.81 -12.30
N PHE A 38 2.22 5.35 -11.82
CA PHE A 38 0.86 4.94 -12.22
C PHE A 38 0.20 6.12 -12.91
N GLN A 39 -0.63 5.85 -13.92
CA GLN A 39 -1.25 6.94 -14.68
C GLN A 39 -2.29 7.70 -13.87
N ASN A 40 -2.98 7.00 -12.96
CA ASN A 40 -4.00 7.55 -12.09
C ASN A 40 -4.20 6.67 -10.85
N LEU A 41 -4.91 7.22 -9.86
CA LEU A 41 -5.19 6.56 -8.59
C LEU A 41 -6.01 5.27 -8.73
N GLU A 42 -6.91 5.19 -9.73
CA GLU A 42 -7.76 4.01 -9.94
C GLU A 42 -6.97 2.81 -10.47
N GLU A 43 -5.96 3.04 -11.31
CA GLU A 43 -5.02 2.00 -11.73
C GLU A 43 -4.31 1.38 -10.52
N LEU A 44 -3.82 2.23 -9.60
CA LEU A 44 -3.15 1.79 -8.39
C LEU A 44 -4.11 0.99 -7.48
N LYS A 45 -5.31 1.52 -7.21
CA LYS A 45 -6.33 0.81 -6.42
C LYS A 45 -6.66 -0.55 -7.04
N GLY A 46 -6.76 -0.62 -8.37
CA GLY A 46 -7.01 -1.86 -9.10
C GLY A 46 -5.91 -2.91 -8.93
N LYS A 47 -4.65 -2.51 -8.73
CA LYS A 47 -3.52 -3.41 -8.47
C LYS A 47 -3.38 -3.79 -6.99
N LEU A 48 -3.76 -2.90 -6.07
CA LEU A 48 -3.75 -3.17 -4.63
C LEU A 48 -4.91 -4.07 -4.19
N MET A 49 -6.05 -4.00 -4.88
CA MET A 49 -7.23 -4.76 -4.52
C MET A 49 -7.22 -6.16 -5.16
N PRO A 50 -7.23 -7.24 -4.35
CA PRO A 50 -7.33 -8.58 -4.88
C PRO A 50 -8.74 -8.82 -5.45
N ARG A 51 -8.82 -9.25 -6.72
CA ARG A 51 -10.09 -9.61 -7.36
C ARG A 51 -10.51 -11.01 -6.93
N LYS A 52 -11.79 -11.23 -6.63
CA LYS A 52 -12.30 -12.57 -6.28
C LYS A 52 -12.60 -13.39 -7.55
N PRO A 53 -12.43 -14.72 -7.51
CA PRO A 53 -11.73 -15.51 -6.49
C PRO A 53 -10.21 -15.36 -6.57
N HIS A 54 -9.49 -15.48 -5.45
CA HIS A 54 -8.02 -15.40 -5.41
C HIS A 54 -7.44 -16.32 -4.32
N SER A 55 -6.17 -16.70 -4.49
CA SER A 55 -5.40 -17.40 -3.47
C SER A 55 -4.71 -16.41 -2.51
N LEU A 56 -4.23 -16.90 -1.35
CA LEU A 56 -3.37 -16.11 -0.47
C LEU A 56 -2.11 -15.58 -1.21
N LYS A 57 -1.57 -16.39 -2.12
CA LYS A 57 -0.42 -16.00 -2.94
C LYS A 57 -0.76 -14.79 -3.82
N ASP A 58 -1.96 -14.73 -4.38
CA ASP A 58 -2.39 -13.59 -5.20
C ASP A 58 -2.68 -12.35 -4.35
N PHE A 59 -3.19 -12.52 -3.13
CA PHE A 59 -3.36 -11.42 -2.17
C PHE A 59 -2.02 -10.74 -1.85
N LEU A 60 -0.97 -11.54 -1.63
CA LEU A 60 0.36 -11.03 -1.26
C LEU A 60 1.07 -10.27 -2.39
N LYS A 61 0.64 -10.41 -3.66
CA LYS A 61 1.24 -9.66 -4.78
C LYS A 61 1.13 -8.15 -4.62
N ALA A 62 0.11 -7.64 -3.92
CA ALA A 62 -0.01 -6.21 -3.64
C ALA A 62 1.21 -5.67 -2.87
N PHE A 63 1.83 -6.49 -2.03
CA PHE A 63 3.00 -6.09 -1.24
C PHE A 63 4.26 -5.90 -2.09
N GLU A 64 4.34 -6.49 -3.29
CA GLU A 64 5.42 -6.21 -4.24
C GLU A 64 5.40 -4.75 -4.72
N ILE A 65 4.25 -4.08 -4.65
CA ILE A 65 4.10 -2.65 -4.94
C ILE A 65 4.30 -1.80 -3.68
N ILE A 66 3.71 -2.22 -2.55
CA ILE A 66 3.71 -1.44 -1.31
C ILE A 66 5.12 -1.35 -0.72
N ILE A 67 5.84 -2.48 -0.59
CA ILE A 67 7.13 -2.53 0.11
C ILE A 67 8.17 -1.60 -0.54
N PRO A 68 8.39 -1.59 -1.86
CA PRO A 68 9.40 -0.70 -2.47
C PRO A 68 9.08 0.80 -2.31
N LEU A 69 7.81 1.17 -2.20
CA LEU A 69 7.40 2.56 -2.01
C LEU A 69 7.61 3.02 -0.56
N VAL A 70 7.42 2.11 0.41
CA VAL A 70 7.30 2.47 1.83
C VAL A 70 8.53 2.09 2.67
N ALA A 71 9.29 1.06 2.28
CA ALA A 71 10.48 0.58 3.01
C ALA A 71 11.64 1.59 3.06
N GLY A 72 11.45 2.79 2.50
CA GLY A 72 12.42 3.85 2.43
C GLY A 72 13.49 3.57 1.38
N LYS A 73 13.92 4.61 0.66
CA LYS A 73 15.33 4.63 0.27
C LYS A 73 16.10 4.56 1.59
N LYS A 74 16.99 3.59 1.75
CA LYS A 74 18.16 3.81 2.61
C LYS A 74 18.67 5.17 2.19
N LEU A 75 18.53 6.19 3.04
CA LEU A 75 19.12 7.49 2.81
C LEU A 75 20.55 7.17 2.42
N GLY A 76 20.91 7.40 1.17
CA GLY A 76 22.21 7.00 0.66
C GLY A 76 23.22 7.65 1.58
N LEU A 77 23.86 6.87 2.44
CA LEU A 77 25.22 7.14 2.84
C LEU A 77 26.01 6.98 1.55
N ASN A 78 25.94 8.02 0.72
CA ASN A 78 26.99 8.33 -0.22
C ASN A 78 28.19 8.55 0.69
N ASN A 79 29.05 7.54 0.76
CA ASN A 79 30.39 7.72 1.27
C ASN A 79 31.08 8.67 0.27
N GLU A 80 31.02 9.97 0.56
CA GLU A 80 32.06 10.90 0.16
C GLU A 80 33.30 10.68 1.04
#